data_AF-A0A966PXT4-F1
#
_entry.id   AF-A0A966PXT4-F1
#
_cell.length_a   1.000
_cell.length_b   1.000
_cell.length_c   1.000
_cell.angle_alpha   90.00
_cell.angle_beta   90.00
_cell.angle_gamma   90.00
#
_symmetry.space_group_name_H-M   'P 1'
#
loop_
_entity.id
_entity.type
_entity.pdbx_description
1 polymer ?
#
loop_
_entity_poly.entity_id
_entity_poly.type
_entity_poly.pdbx_seq_one_letter_code
_entity_poly.pdbx_strand_id
1 'polypeptide(L)'
;MADYPITNVSRRIVYTGSAGVGPYAFSFPVLTSTDIAVYKNSTLLTLTTDYTVSINSSTGEGSVTLVSAATGSDRITIVGARAIQRSTDFVTGGDFFANTLNTELDSEVIFVQQVAETAERSIKAPVTDPTSINMTLPANTTRANKFLSFDSNGNPQA
;
A
#
# COMPACT_ATOMS: atom_id res chain seq x y z
N MET A 1 19.73 11.91 2.86
CA MET A 1 18.42 11.28 2.63
C MET A 1 18.32 11.01 1.15
N ALA A 2 17.71 9.90 0.75
CA ALA A 2 17.65 9.56 -0.66
C ALA A 2 16.72 10.55 -1.39
N ASP A 3 17.16 11.04 -2.55
CA ASP A 3 16.47 12.05 -3.36
C ASP A 3 16.23 11.44 -4.74
N TYR A 4 15.03 10.89 -4.92
CA TYR A 4 14.55 10.33 -6.17
C TYR A 4 13.05 10.59 -6.31
N PRO A 5 12.55 10.76 -7.54
CA PRO A 5 11.14 11.05 -7.75
C PRO A 5 10.27 9.87 -7.35
N ILE A 6 9.13 10.16 -6.69
CA ILE A 6 8.09 9.16 -6.44
C ILE A 6 7.29 8.94 -7.72
N THR A 7 7.62 7.86 -8.44
CA THR A 7 6.99 7.50 -9.72
C THR A 7 5.57 6.95 -9.54
N ASN A 8 4.75 7.09 -10.57
CA ASN A 8 3.38 6.57 -10.59
C ASN A 8 3.36 5.10 -11.02
N VAL A 9 3.43 4.20 -10.04
CA VAL A 9 3.35 2.75 -10.25
C VAL A 9 2.51 2.10 -9.15
N SER A 10 2.01 0.88 -9.41
CA SER A 10 1.30 0.10 -8.38
C SER A 10 2.21 -0.13 -7.17
N ARG A 11 1.78 0.32 -5.99
CA ARG A 11 2.49 0.11 -4.72
C ARG A 11 2.29 -1.28 -4.12
N ARG A 12 1.92 -2.26 -4.95
CA ARG A 12 1.69 -3.65 -4.56
C ARG A 12 2.16 -4.58 -5.67
N ILE A 13 2.87 -5.63 -5.29
CA ILE A 13 3.20 -6.78 -6.14
C ILE A 13 2.87 -8.08 -5.41
N VAL A 14 2.43 -9.08 -6.16
CA VAL A 14 2.11 -10.42 -5.66
C VAL A 14 2.85 -11.44 -6.51
N TYR A 15 3.73 -12.21 -5.88
CA TYR A 15 4.37 -13.36 -6.47
C TYR A 15 3.58 -14.63 -6.13
N THR A 16 3.08 -15.33 -7.13
CA THR A 16 2.40 -16.63 -6.97
C THR A 16 3.35 -17.77 -7.30
N GLY A 17 3.26 -18.87 -6.55
CA GLY A 17 4.12 -20.04 -6.78
C GLY A 17 5.59 -19.76 -6.47
N SER A 18 5.84 -18.99 -5.42
CA SER A 18 7.18 -18.54 -5.04
C SER A 18 8.01 -19.69 -4.51
N ALA A 19 9.29 -19.81 -4.86
CA ALA A 19 10.18 -20.81 -4.29
C ALA A 19 11.50 -20.19 -3.84
N GLY A 20 12.06 -20.68 -2.74
CA GLY A 20 13.33 -20.18 -2.20
C GLY A 20 13.15 -18.87 -1.43
N VAL A 21 14.25 -18.14 -1.26
CA VAL A 21 14.31 -16.94 -0.42
C VAL A 21 14.14 -15.63 -1.20
N GLY A 22 14.02 -15.68 -2.53
CA GLY A 22 14.05 -14.51 -3.39
C GLY A 22 15.39 -14.36 -4.13
N PRO A 23 15.75 -13.14 -4.58
CA PRO A 23 15.11 -11.86 -4.25
C PRO A 23 13.73 -11.67 -4.92
N TYR A 24 12.77 -11.17 -4.14
CA TYR A 24 11.46 -10.73 -4.63
C TYR A 24 11.48 -9.22 -4.85
N ALA A 25 11.50 -8.77 -6.09
CA ALA A 25 11.63 -7.36 -6.43
C ALA A 25 10.33 -6.56 -6.17
N PHE A 26 10.48 -5.26 -5.99
CA PHE A 26 9.39 -4.30 -6.07
C PHE A 26 9.89 -3.05 -6.81
N SER A 27 9.03 -2.45 -7.62
CA SER A 27 9.37 -1.32 -8.50
C SER A 27 8.75 0.00 -8.06
N PHE A 28 8.06 0.05 -6.92
CA PHE A 28 7.56 1.30 -6.36
C PHE A 28 8.60 1.93 -5.44
N PRO A 29 8.88 3.25 -5.55
CA PRO A 29 9.83 3.91 -4.67
C PRO A 29 9.39 3.91 -3.20
N VAL A 30 10.33 3.65 -2.30
CA VAL A 30 10.19 3.69 -0.85
C VAL A 30 11.37 4.44 -0.24
N LEU A 31 11.13 5.27 0.79
CA LEU A 31 12.19 6.12 1.37
C LEU A 31 13.09 5.32 2.34
N THR A 32 12.53 4.31 2.99
CA THR A 32 13.20 3.47 3.99
C THR A 32 12.71 2.02 3.90
N SER A 33 13.48 1.07 4.47
CA SER A 33 13.10 -0.34 4.51
C SER A 33 11.86 -0.62 5.35
N THR A 34 11.48 0.31 6.24
CA THR A 34 10.26 0.23 7.05
C THR A 34 9.00 0.68 6.31
N ASP A 35 9.13 1.26 5.11
CA ASP A 35 7.99 1.75 4.33
C ASP A 35 7.31 0.65 3.49
N ILE A 36 7.57 -0.62 3.79
CA ILE A 36 6.91 -1.78 3.16
C ILE A 36 6.36 -2.75 4.19
N ALA A 37 5.33 -3.48 3.80
CA ALA A 37 4.87 -4.67 4.49
C ALA A 37 4.99 -5.87 3.54
N VAL A 38 5.46 -7.00 4.09
CA VAL A 38 5.64 -8.26 3.36
C VAL A 38 4.75 -9.31 3.99
N TYR A 39 3.98 -10.01 3.15
CA TYR A 39 3.13 -11.11 3.58
C TYR A 39 3.56 -12.40 2.88
N LYS A 40 3.62 -13.49 3.64
CA LYS A 40 3.65 -14.85 3.10
C LYS A 40 2.25 -15.45 3.27
N ASN A 41 1.59 -15.69 2.16
CA ASN A 41 0.15 -16.00 2.10
C ASN A 41 -0.67 -14.88 2.74
N SER A 42 -1.24 -15.12 3.93
CA SER A 42 -1.98 -14.11 4.71
C SER A 42 -1.24 -13.65 5.97
N THR A 43 -0.05 -14.21 6.23
CA THR A 43 0.74 -13.91 7.43
C THR A 43 1.64 -12.71 7.17
N LEU A 44 1.50 -11.66 7.98
CA LEU A 44 2.43 -10.53 7.99
C LEU A 44 3.78 -10.98 8.55
N LEU A 45 4.85 -10.69 7.83
CA LEU A 45 6.22 -10.97 8.21
C LEU A 45 6.86 -9.77 8.92
N THR A 46 7.85 -10.04 9.77
CA THR A 46 8.60 -9.04 10.53
C THR A 46 9.93 -8.71 9.86
N LEU A 47 10.19 -7.43 9.57
CA LEU A 47 11.46 -6.96 9.01
C LEU A 47 12.63 -7.33 9.95
N THR A 48 13.77 -7.73 9.37
CA THR A 48 14.98 -8.25 10.04
C THR A 48 14.87 -9.62 10.71
N THR A 49 13.67 -10.09 11.03
CA THR A 49 13.44 -11.44 11.59
C THR A 49 13.07 -12.44 10.52
N ASP A 50 12.07 -12.12 9.70
CA ASP A 50 11.52 -13.01 8.68
C ASP A 50 12.02 -12.65 7.27
N TYR A 51 12.44 -11.41 7.05
CA TYR A 51 12.97 -10.94 5.78
C TYR A 51 13.89 -9.71 5.93
N THR A 52 14.71 -9.46 4.92
CA THR A 52 15.51 -8.24 4.75
C THR A 52 15.11 -7.51 3.47
N VAL A 53 15.44 -6.22 3.40
CA VAL A 53 15.12 -5.35 2.26
C VAL A 53 16.39 -4.70 1.76
N SER A 54 16.61 -4.75 0.45
CA SER A 54 17.62 -3.96 -0.24
C SER A 54 16.92 -2.87 -1.06
N ILE A 55 17.39 -1.63 -0.96
CA ILE A 55 16.85 -0.48 -1.68
C ILE A 55 17.94 0.11 -2.56
N ASN A 56 17.62 0.34 -3.83
CA ASN A 56 18.45 1.10 -4.74
C ASN A 56 18.42 2.58 -4.33
N SER A 57 19.58 3.12 -3.95
CA SER A 57 19.71 4.50 -3.46
C SER A 57 19.32 5.58 -4.47
N SER A 58 19.27 5.24 -5.76
CA SER A 58 18.99 6.18 -6.86
C SER A 58 17.54 6.14 -7.35
N THR A 59 16.77 5.10 -7.02
CA THR A 59 15.38 4.94 -7.50
C THR A 59 14.37 4.68 -6.38
N GLY A 60 14.80 4.24 -5.20
CA GLY A 60 13.90 3.81 -4.12
C GLY A 60 13.22 2.47 -4.38
N GLU A 61 13.49 1.84 -5.53
CA GLU A 61 13.05 0.48 -5.83
C GLU A 61 13.94 -0.54 -5.12
N GLY A 62 13.52 -1.79 -5.04
CA GLY A 62 14.28 -2.75 -4.26
C GLY A 62 13.84 -4.18 -4.36
N SER A 63 14.31 -4.96 -3.41
CA SER A 63 13.93 -6.37 -3.28
C SER A 63 13.88 -6.82 -1.83
N VAL A 64 13.07 -7.85 -1.61
CA VAL A 64 12.90 -8.56 -0.36
C VAL A 64 13.61 -9.91 -0.46
N THR A 65 14.40 -10.25 0.55
CA THR A 65 14.97 -11.58 0.73
C THR A 65 14.41 -12.19 2.01
N LEU A 66 13.74 -13.33 1.90
CA LEU A 66 13.19 -14.05 3.05
C LEU A 66 14.29 -14.77 3.83
N VAL A 67 14.09 -14.92 5.13
CA VAL A 67 14.94 -15.77 5.97
C VAL A 67 14.51 -17.24 5.84
N SER A 68 13.20 -17.51 5.86
CA SER A 68 12.63 -18.83 5.61
C SER A 68 12.10 -18.91 4.17
N ALA A 69 12.53 -19.94 3.43
CA ALA A 69 12.16 -20.10 2.03
C ALA A 69 10.64 -20.22 1.84
N ALA A 70 10.14 -19.61 0.76
CA ALA A 70 8.85 -19.93 0.19
C ALA A 70 8.90 -21.31 -0.49
N THR A 71 7.75 -21.98 -0.51
CA THR A 71 7.49 -23.22 -1.24
C THR A 71 6.60 -22.92 -2.43
N GLY A 72 6.64 -23.73 -3.50
CA GLY A 72 5.92 -23.46 -4.75
C GLY A 72 4.38 -23.30 -4.65
N SER A 73 3.78 -23.47 -3.47
CA SER A 73 2.38 -23.13 -3.18
C SER A 73 2.18 -21.74 -2.54
N ASP A 74 3.25 -21.12 -2.04
CA ASP A 74 3.20 -19.87 -1.29
C ASP A 74 3.05 -18.65 -2.21
N ARG A 75 2.34 -17.65 -1.69
CA ARG A 75 2.28 -16.29 -2.24
C ARG A 75 3.13 -15.33 -1.42
N ILE A 76 3.98 -14.55 -2.07
CA ILE A 76 4.68 -13.43 -1.43
C ILE A 76 4.05 -12.14 -1.92
N THR A 77 3.48 -11.36 -1.01
CA THR A 77 2.91 -10.05 -1.31
C THR A 77 3.78 -8.97 -0.69
N ILE A 78 4.19 -7.98 -1.49
CA ILE A 78 4.94 -6.81 -1.03
C ILE A 78 4.08 -5.60 -1.34
N VAL A 79 3.84 -4.77 -0.33
CA VAL A 79 2.99 -3.56 -0.44
C VAL A 79 3.65 -2.39 0.26
N GLY A 80 3.52 -1.18 -0.30
CA GLY A 80 3.92 0.06 0.37
C GLY A 80 3.08 0.28 1.63
N ALA A 81 3.75 0.50 2.76
CA ALA A 81 3.12 0.57 4.08
C ALA A 81 3.81 1.60 4.99
N ARG A 82 4.13 2.78 4.45
CA ARG A 82 4.60 3.92 5.25
C ARG A 82 3.50 4.38 6.19
N ALA A 83 3.85 4.63 7.45
CA ALA A 83 2.94 5.21 8.42
C ALA A 83 2.49 6.62 7.97
N ILE A 84 1.18 6.86 7.93
CA ILE A 84 0.61 8.14 7.51
C ILE A 84 0.74 9.13 8.67
N GLN A 85 1.81 9.91 8.64
CA GLN A 85 2.08 10.99 9.58
C GLN A 85 3.07 11.97 8.95
N ARG A 86 3.02 13.24 9.36
CA ARG A 86 4.11 14.17 9.09
C ARG A 86 5.22 13.98 10.13
N SER A 87 6.45 13.94 9.65
CA SER A 87 7.65 13.82 10.50
C SER A 87 8.26 15.16 10.86
N THR A 88 7.96 16.21 10.08
CA THR A 88 8.55 17.54 10.23
C THR A 88 7.47 18.60 10.39
N ASP A 89 7.69 19.52 11.32
CA ASP A 89 6.90 20.75 11.46
C ASP A 89 7.78 21.97 11.17
N PHE A 90 7.32 22.85 10.28
CA PHE A 90 8.07 24.04 9.87
C PHE A 90 7.60 25.25 10.69
N VAL A 91 8.53 25.91 11.36
CA VAL A 91 8.24 27.06 12.23
C VAL A 91 8.61 28.38 11.56
N THR A 92 7.88 29.44 11.89
CA THR A 92 8.18 30.78 11.37
C THR A 92 9.57 31.25 11.79
N GLY A 93 10.39 31.66 10.82
CA GLY A 93 11.76 32.10 11.07
C GLY A 93 12.74 30.97 11.40
N GLY A 94 12.30 29.70 11.33
CA GLY A 94 13.17 28.54 11.45
C GLY A 94 13.75 28.09 10.10
N ASP A 95 14.56 27.04 10.15
CA ASP A 95 15.20 26.48 8.98
C ASP A 95 14.19 25.90 7.98
N PHE A 96 14.39 26.23 6.71
CA PHE A 96 13.58 25.72 5.60
C PHE A 96 14.50 25.14 4.51
N PHE A 97 14.88 23.88 4.69
CA PHE A 97 15.79 23.20 3.78
C PHE A 97 15.02 22.47 2.67
N ALA A 98 15.51 22.57 1.44
CA ALA A 98 14.91 21.93 0.27
C ALA A 98 14.83 20.40 0.41
N ASN A 99 15.83 19.77 1.04
CA ASN A 99 15.83 18.32 1.27
C ASN A 99 14.69 17.90 2.21
N THR A 100 14.44 18.64 3.29
CA THR A 100 13.34 18.39 4.22
C THR A 100 12.00 18.57 3.51
N LEU A 101 11.85 19.64 2.74
CA LEU A 101 10.65 19.88 1.94
C LEU A 101 10.40 18.75 0.95
N ASN A 102 11.41 18.30 0.21
CA ASN A 102 11.28 17.20 -0.75
C ASN A 102 10.79 15.92 -0.06
N THR A 103 11.37 15.52 1.07
CA THR A 103 10.90 14.31 1.78
C THR A 103 9.47 14.43 2.32
N GLU A 104 9.04 15.61 2.77
CA GLU A 104 7.65 15.78 3.21
C GLU A 104 6.71 15.72 1.99
N LEU A 105 7.07 16.33 0.85
CA LEU A 105 6.29 16.24 -0.40
C LEU A 105 6.25 14.79 -0.95
N ASP A 106 7.38 14.09 -0.95
CA ASP A 106 7.46 12.69 -1.37
C ASP A 106 6.62 11.80 -0.45
N SER A 107 6.63 12.08 0.86
CA SER A 107 5.78 11.37 1.82
C SER A 107 4.30 11.56 1.51
N GLU A 108 3.85 12.78 1.21
CA GLU A 108 2.47 13.06 0.81
C GLU A 108 2.08 12.30 -0.47
N VAL A 109 2.95 12.27 -1.49
CA VAL A 109 2.70 11.49 -2.71
C VAL A 109 2.59 9.99 -2.39
N ILE A 110 3.47 9.46 -1.54
CA ILE A 110 3.40 8.06 -1.09
C ILE A 110 2.08 7.79 -0.36
N PHE A 111 1.62 8.70 0.52
CA PHE A 111 0.36 8.54 1.25
C PHE A 111 -0.84 8.48 0.29
N VAL A 112 -0.91 9.39 -0.68
CA VAL A 112 -1.98 9.40 -1.69
C VAL A 112 -1.96 8.11 -2.50
N GLN A 113 -0.78 7.64 -2.93
CA GLN A 113 -0.67 6.39 -3.67
C GLN A 113 -1.06 5.16 -2.82
N GLN A 114 -0.75 5.14 -1.52
CA GLN A 114 -1.17 4.06 -0.60
C GLN A 114 -2.69 4.04 -0.38
N VAL A 115 -3.31 5.21 -0.24
CA VAL A 115 -4.77 5.34 -0.16
C VAL A 115 -5.42 4.87 -1.47
N ALA A 116 -4.87 5.27 -2.62
CA ALA A 116 -5.34 4.81 -3.93
C ALA A 116 -5.25 3.28 -4.08
N GLU A 117 -4.13 2.66 -3.67
CA GLU A 117 -3.96 1.20 -3.69
C GLU A 117 -5.05 0.48 -2.87
N THR A 118 -5.36 1.01 -1.67
CA THR A 118 -6.41 0.45 -0.81
C THR A 118 -7.79 0.68 -1.40
N ALA A 119 -8.05 1.85 -1.97
CA ALA A 119 -9.29 2.18 -2.65
C ALA A 119 -9.52 1.26 -3.86
N GLU A 120 -8.50 0.94 -4.65
CA GLU A 120 -8.59 0.00 -5.79
C GLU A 120 -9.01 -1.42 -5.40
N ARG A 121 -8.81 -1.82 -4.14
CA ARG A 121 -9.26 -3.13 -3.63
C ARG A 121 -10.65 -3.10 -2.97
N SER A 122 -11.33 -1.96 -3.01
CA SER A 122 -12.66 -1.79 -2.41
C SER A 122 -13.78 -2.08 -3.41
N ILE A 123 -15.00 -2.31 -2.90
CA ILE A 123 -16.22 -2.32 -3.74
C ILE A 123 -16.48 -0.88 -4.20
N LYS A 124 -16.73 -0.68 -5.51
CA LYS A 124 -16.91 0.64 -6.12
C LYS A 124 -18.14 0.67 -7.01
N ALA A 125 -18.80 1.83 -7.03
CA ALA A 125 -19.70 2.18 -8.14
C ALA A 125 -18.87 2.68 -9.33
N PRO A 126 -19.25 2.36 -10.57
CA PRO A 126 -18.70 3.00 -11.76
C PRO A 126 -18.82 4.54 -11.72
N VAL A 127 -17.86 5.24 -12.33
CA VAL A 127 -17.89 6.72 -12.42
C VAL A 127 -19.08 7.25 -13.22
N THR A 128 -19.68 6.40 -14.04
CA THR A 128 -20.84 6.71 -14.89
C THR A 128 -22.18 6.52 -14.17
N ASP A 129 -22.17 6.00 -12.94
CA ASP A 129 -23.40 5.83 -12.16
C ASP A 129 -24.02 7.18 -11.78
N PRO A 130 -25.36 7.25 -11.64
CA PRO A 130 -26.04 8.43 -11.14
C PRO A 130 -25.49 8.92 -9.79
N THR A 131 -25.39 10.23 -9.61
CA THR A 131 -24.92 10.85 -8.35
C THR A 131 -25.90 10.69 -7.18
N SER A 132 -27.09 10.15 -7.42
CA SER A 132 -28.15 9.94 -6.44
C SER A 132 -28.14 8.58 -5.75
N ILE A 133 -27.20 7.67 -6.09
CA ILE A 133 -27.13 6.33 -5.48
C ILE A 133 -26.61 6.45 -4.03
N ASN A 134 -27.25 5.74 -3.09
CA ASN A 134 -26.76 5.60 -1.73
C ASN A 134 -25.89 4.35 -1.58
N MET A 135 -24.57 4.55 -1.45
CA MET A 135 -23.58 3.48 -1.26
C MET A 135 -23.30 3.17 0.22
N THR A 136 -24.05 3.76 1.16
CA THR A 136 -23.84 3.57 2.60
C THR A 136 -24.47 2.26 3.05
N LEU A 137 -23.66 1.36 3.63
CA LEU A 137 -24.18 0.14 4.23
C LEU A 137 -25.07 0.46 5.45
N PRO A 138 -26.18 -0.29 5.66
CA PRO A 138 -26.96 -0.15 6.88
C PRO A 138 -26.19 -0.51 8.15
N ALA A 139 -26.74 -0.12 9.30
CA ALA A 139 -26.19 -0.47 10.61
C ALA A 139 -25.97 -1.99 10.74
N ASN A 140 -24.93 -2.39 11.47
CA ASN A 140 -24.55 -3.80 11.63
C ASN A 140 -25.71 -4.69 12.12
N THR A 141 -26.57 -4.19 13.01
CA THR A 141 -27.75 -4.90 13.52
C THR A 141 -28.79 -5.18 12.45
N THR A 142 -28.96 -4.29 11.47
CA THR A 142 -29.93 -4.42 10.37
C THR A 142 -29.45 -5.36 9.27
N ARG A 143 -28.14 -5.43 9.04
CA ARG A 143 -27.52 -6.27 7.99
C ARG A 143 -26.98 -7.62 8.51
N ALA A 144 -27.18 -7.93 9.78
CA ALA A 144 -26.77 -9.22 10.35
C ALA A 144 -27.47 -10.38 9.62
N ASN A 145 -26.70 -11.41 9.24
CA ASN A 145 -27.15 -12.59 8.49
C ASN A 145 -27.78 -12.30 7.11
N LYS A 146 -27.46 -11.14 6.52
CA LYS A 146 -27.91 -10.77 5.18
C LYS A 146 -26.76 -10.70 4.19
N PHE A 147 -27.07 -10.94 2.93
CA PHE A 147 -26.14 -10.74 1.82
C PHE A 147 -26.26 -9.32 1.29
N LEU A 148 -25.15 -8.78 0.77
CA LEU A 148 -25.21 -7.61 -0.09
C LEU A 148 -25.94 -8.01 -1.38
N SER A 149 -26.99 -7.28 -1.73
CA SER A 149 -27.78 -7.51 -2.94
C SER A 149 -27.98 -6.19 -3.67
N PHE A 150 -28.54 -6.26 -4.88
CA PHE A 150 -28.84 -5.08 -5.69
C PHE A 150 -30.33 -5.10 -6.09
N ASP A 151 -30.98 -3.94 -6.07
CA ASP A 151 -32.38 -3.79 -6.45
C ASP A 151 -32.57 -3.88 -7.99
N SER A 152 -33.81 -3.71 -8.47
CA SER A 152 -34.11 -3.73 -9.92
C SER A 152 -33.43 -2.61 -10.72
N ASN A 153 -32.95 -1.57 -10.04
CA ASN A 153 -32.23 -0.44 -10.61
C ASN A 153 -30.70 -0.58 -10.45
N GLY A 154 -30.22 -1.68 -9.85
CA GLY A 154 -28.81 -1.93 -9.59
C GLY A 154 -28.24 -1.22 -8.36
N ASN A 155 -29.07 -0.59 -7.52
CA ASN A 155 -28.59 0.07 -6.31
C ASN A 155 -28.30 -0.95 -5.21
N PRO A 156 -27.28 -0.73 -4.36
CA PRO A 156 -27.05 -1.58 -3.19
C PRO A 156 -28.29 -1.63 -2.29
N GLN A 157 -28.72 -2.84 -1.95
CA GLN A 157 -29.79 -3.11 -1.00
C GLN A 157 -29.35 -4.17 0.00
N ALA A 158 -29.68 -3.96 1.27
CA ALA A 158 -29.49 -4.91 2.37
C ALA A 158 -30.78 -5.08 3.19
#